data_AF-A0A9D4PGT7-F1
#
_entry.id   AF-A0A9D4PGT7-F1
#
_cell.length_a   1.000
_cell.length_b   1.000
_cell.length_c   1.000
_cell.angle_alpha   90.00
_cell.angle_beta   90.00
_cell.angle_gamma   90.00
#
_symmetry.space_group_name_H-M   'P 1'
#
loop_
_entity.id
_entity.type
_entity.pdbx_description
1 polymer ?
#
loop_
_entity_poly.entity_id
_entity_poly.type
_entity_poly.pdbx_seq_one_letter_code
_entity_poly.pdbx_strand_id
1 'polypeptide(L)'
;MVQVERNVAQSYPIRVYAGSGYWISKDAWGTLFRATCDSMFCRLASTMFWTPDELKNRGVTGTFSNKSKSKGMTEAKQAFTPQKLSSLKGLFRVYMGSGVTEDEEKKRMKDVRRHLSQKLADCQRK
;
A
#
# COMPACT_ATOMS: atom_id res chain seq x y z
N MET A 1 39.39 33.87 -18.00
CA MET A 1 38.11 33.77 -17.26
C MET A 1 37.55 32.39 -17.52
N VAL A 2 37.63 31.48 -16.55
CA VAL A 2 37.15 30.09 -16.70
C VAL A 2 35.69 30.06 -16.26
N GLN A 3 34.78 29.75 -17.19
CA GLN A 3 33.40 29.50 -16.85
C GLN A 3 33.30 28.15 -16.13
N VAL A 4 32.95 28.19 -14.85
CA VAL A 4 32.59 27.01 -14.07
C VAL A 4 31.12 26.74 -14.36
N GLU A 5 30.85 25.87 -15.34
CA GLU A 5 29.51 25.31 -15.52
C GLU A 5 29.13 24.54 -14.26
N ARG A 6 28.11 25.05 -13.56
CA ARG A 6 27.51 24.38 -12.40
C ARG A 6 26.88 23.08 -12.89
N ASN A 7 27.58 21.97 -12.69
CA ASN A 7 27.00 20.63 -12.76
C ASN A 7 25.88 20.52 -11.72
N VAL A 8 24.64 20.82 -12.13
CA VAL A 8 23.45 20.44 -11.39
C VAL A 8 23.35 18.92 -11.54
N ALA A 9 23.93 18.19 -10.58
CA ALA A 9 23.75 16.75 -10.50
C ALA A 9 22.24 16.47 -10.46
N GLN A 10 21.69 15.96 -11.57
CA GLN A 10 20.36 15.39 -11.59
C GLN A 10 20.38 14.18 -10.65
N SER A 11 20.02 14.41 -9.39
CA SER A 11 19.82 13.34 -8.40
C SER A 11 18.60 12.54 -8.84
N TYR A 12 18.81 11.48 -9.63
CA TYR A 12 17.74 10.57 -9.98
C TYR A 12 17.11 10.03 -8.68
N PRO A 13 15.77 10.07 -8.55
CA PRO A 13 15.12 9.58 -7.35
C PRO A 13 15.42 8.09 -7.22
N ILE A 14 16.11 7.71 -6.14
CA ILE A 14 16.40 6.30 -5.85
C ILE A 14 15.05 5.60 -5.63
N ARG A 15 14.77 4.59 -6.43
CA ARG A 15 13.56 3.76 -6.33
C ARG A 15 13.92 2.37 -5.86
N VAL A 16 13.05 1.78 -5.04
CA VAL A 16 13.16 0.42 -4.55
C VAL A 16 12.09 -0.42 -5.21
N TYR A 17 12.48 -1.60 -5.70
CA TYR A 17 11.55 -2.53 -6.33
C TYR A 17 10.65 -3.16 -5.26
N ALA A 18 9.34 -2.97 -5.40
CA ALA A 18 8.34 -3.48 -4.47
C ALA A 18 7.69 -4.81 -4.92
N GLY A 19 8.10 -5.35 -6.07
CA GLY A 19 7.53 -6.56 -6.66
C GLY A 19 6.42 -6.29 -7.67
N SER A 20 6.12 -7.28 -8.52
CA SER A 20 5.07 -7.24 -9.55
C SER A 20 5.10 -6.02 -10.48
N GLY A 21 6.31 -5.52 -10.81
CA GLY A 21 6.49 -4.37 -11.68
C GLY A 21 6.32 -3.00 -10.99
N TYR A 22 6.07 -2.97 -9.68
CA TYR A 22 5.91 -1.73 -8.92
C TYR A 22 7.22 -1.26 -8.27
N TRP A 23 7.40 0.04 -8.27
CA TRP A 23 8.57 0.72 -7.70
C TRP A 23 8.10 1.82 -6.75
N ILE A 24 8.74 1.94 -5.60
CA ILE A 24 8.47 3.02 -4.63
C ILE A 24 9.73 3.87 -4.42
N SER A 25 9.57 5.14 -4.03
CA SER A 25 10.75 5.97 -3.72
C SER A 25 11.47 5.48 -2.46
N LYS A 26 12.77 5.75 -2.35
CA LYS A 26 13.57 5.41 -1.18
C LYS A 26 13.03 6.06 0.11
N ASP A 27 12.54 7.30 0.03
CA ASP A 27 11.90 7.97 1.16
C ASP A 27 10.59 7.28 1.59
N ALA A 28 9.78 6.86 0.62
CA ALA A 28 8.57 6.08 0.90
C ALA A 28 8.93 4.73 1.53
N TRP A 29 9.94 4.04 1.01
CA TRP A 29 10.48 2.82 1.62
C TRP A 29 10.91 3.07 3.07
N GLY A 30 11.76 4.07 3.33
CA GLY A 30 12.21 4.38 4.69
C GLY A 30 11.07 4.74 5.63
N THR A 31 10.05 5.46 5.15
CA THR A 31 8.85 5.78 5.93
C THR A 31 8.02 4.52 6.23
N LEU A 32 7.86 3.65 5.25
CA LEU A 32 7.10 2.41 5.38
C LEU A 32 7.72 1.47 6.43
N PHE A 33 9.03 1.31 6.40
CA PHE A 33 9.77 0.44 7.33
C PHE A 33 9.96 1.05 8.73
N ARG A 34 9.59 2.32 8.92
CA ARG A 34 9.51 2.97 10.25
C ARG A 34 8.15 2.78 10.93
N ALA A 35 7.22 2.05 10.31
CA ALA A 35 5.94 1.74 10.93
C ALA A 35 6.16 0.97 12.25
N THR A 36 5.43 1.37 13.30
CA THR A 36 5.54 0.77 14.63
C THR A 36 4.66 -0.47 14.82
N CYS A 37 3.67 -0.66 13.93
CA CYS A 37 2.75 -1.80 13.99
C CYS A 37 2.18 -2.13 12.60
N ASP A 38 1.61 -3.33 12.47
CA ASP A 38 1.10 -3.88 11.20
C ASP A 38 0.01 -3.04 10.56
N SER A 39 -0.90 -2.52 11.40
CA SER A 39 -1.97 -1.62 10.96
C SER A 39 -1.38 -0.35 10.35
N MET A 40 -0.38 0.26 11.00
CA MET A 40 0.28 1.45 10.50
C MET A 40 1.05 1.17 9.21
N PHE A 41 1.75 0.04 9.13
CA PHE A 41 2.41 -0.40 7.89
C PHE A 41 1.41 -0.51 6.74
N CYS A 42 0.31 -1.26 6.94
CA CYS A 42 -0.71 -1.46 5.91
C CYS A 42 -1.34 -0.13 5.47
N ARG A 43 -1.52 0.79 6.42
CA ARG A 43 -2.09 2.13 6.17
C ARG A 43 -1.13 2.96 5.31
N LEU A 44 0.15 3.01 5.64
CA LEU A 44 1.18 3.72 4.86
C LEU A 44 1.36 3.09 3.48
N ALA A 45 1.47 1.76 3.41
CA ALA A 45 1.57 1.05 2.14
C ALA A 45 0.36 1.34 1.24
N SER A 46 -0.86 1.37 1.80
CA SER A 46 -2.06 1.66 1.00
C SER A 46 -2.00 3.05 0.34
N THR A 47 -1.46 4.06 1.03
CA THR A 47 -1.31 5.40 0.46
C THR A 47 -0.15 5.52 -0.54
N MET A 48 0.77 4.57 -0.55
CA MET A 48 1.89 4.52 -1.51
C MET A 48 1.50 3.83 -2.83
N PHE A 49 0.70 2.76 -2.76
CA PHE A 49 0.27 2.01 -3.95
C PHE A 49 -0.99 2.57 -4.61
N TRP A 50 -1.85 3.26 -3.85
CA TRP A 50 -3.11 3.81 -4.34
C TRP A 50 -3.23 5.28 -3.96
N THR A 51 -3.76 6.07 -4.90
CA THR A 51 -4.13 7.45 -4.63
C THR A 51 -5.35 7.51 -3.70
N PRO A 52 -5.57 8.64 -2.99
CA PRO A 52 -6.76 8.81 -2.17
C PRO A 52 -8.07 8.64 -2.95
N ASP A 53 -8.11 9.08 -4.21
CA ASP A 53 -9.26 8.92 -5.09
C ASP A 53 -9.51 7.45 -5.45
N GLU A 54 -8.46 6.72 -5.82
CA GLU A 54 -8.54 5.27 -6.03
C GLU A 54 -9.04 4.55 -4.76
N LEU A 55 -8.62 4.96 -3.57
CA LEU A 55 -9.07 4.34 -2.31
C LEU A 55 -10.55 4.64 -1.99
N LYS A 56 -11.09 5.77 -2.45
CA LYS A 56 -12.52 6.10 -2.27
C LYS A 56 -13.41 5.21 -3.16
N ASN A 57 -12.96 4.99 -4.39
CA ASN A 57 -13.72 4.29 -5.43
C ASN A 57 -13.45 2.77 -5.50
N ARG A 58 -12.49 2.25 -4.73
CA ARG A 58 -12.12 0.82 -4.70
C ARG A 58 -12.61 0.05 -3.46
N GLY A 59 -12.75 -1.27 -3.61
CA GLY A 59 -13.02 -2.24 -2.55
C GLY A 59 -11.98 -3.36 -2.52
N VAL A 60 -11.83 -4.08 -1.40
CA VAL A 60 -10.84 -5.18 -1.31
C VAL A 60 -11.16 -6.33 -2.27
N THR A 61 -12.44 -6.66 -2.42
CA THR A 61 -12.96 -7.77 -3.22
C THR A 61 -13.81 -7.32 -4.41
N GLY A 62 -14.12 -6.02 -4.49
CA GLY A 62 -15.09 -5.47 -5.43
C GLY A 62 -16.52 -5.98 -5.26
N THR A 63 -16.81 -6.66 -4.15
CA THR A 63 -18.17 -7.10 -3.81
C THR A 63 -18.93 -6.00 -3.10
N PHE A 64 -20.23 -5.89 -3.37
CA PHE A 64 -21.11 -4.99 -2.63
C PHE A 64 -21.08 -5.33 -1.14
N SER A 65 -20.78 -4.34 -0.30
CA SER A 65 -21.04 -4.47 1.13
C SER A 65 -22.55 -4.55 1.36
N ASN A 66 -23.01 -5.27 2.40
CA ASN A 66 -24.43 -5.33 2.74
C ASN A 66 -25.05 -3.92 2.93
N LYS A 67 -24.26 -2.96 3.40
CA LYS A 67 -24.63 -1.54 3.52
C LYS A 67 -24.77 -0.82 2.18
N SER A 68 -23.98 -1.20 1.18
CA SER A 68 -24.10 -0.67 -0.19
C SER A 68 -25.36 -1.21 -0.88
N LYS A 69 -25.68 -2.49 -0.64
CA LYS A 69 -26.95 -3.09 -1.09
C LYS A 69 -28.15 -2.38 -0.47
N SER A 70 -28.13 -2.11 0.83
CA SER A 70 -29.24 -1.44 1.52
C SER A 70 -29.42 0.03 1.13
N LYS A 71 -28.37 0.68 0.61
CA LYS A 71 -28.42 2.07 0.10
C LYS A 71 -28.76 2.17 -1.39
N GLY A 72 -29.05 1.06 -2.07
CA GLY A 72 -29.39 1.05 -3.49
C GLY A 72 -28.23 1.46 -4.41
N MET A 73 -26.97 1.29 -3.97
CA MET A 73 -25.82 1.58 -4.83
C MET A 73 -25.78 0.56 -5.98
N THR A 74 -25.74 1.06 -7.22
CA THR A 74 -25.76 0.27 -8.46
C THR A 74 -24.36 -0.07 -8.98
N GLU A 75 -23.32 0.63 -8.53
CA GLU A 75 -21.94 0.41 -8.99
C GLU A 75 -21.11 -0.38 -7.96
N ALA A 76 -20.58 -1.52 -8.38
CA ALA A 76 -19.65 -2.31 -7.60
C ALA A 76 -18.29 -1.60 -7.58
N LYS A 77 -17.73 -1.35 -6.39
CA LYS A 77 -16.42 -0.71 -6.26
C LYS A 77 -15.35 -1.54 -6.95
N GLN A 78 -14.43 -0.91 -7.67
CA GLN A 78 -13.37 -1.64 -8.35
C GLN A 78 -12.48 -2.38 -7.34
N ALA A 79 -12.19 -3.65 -7.56
CA ALA A 79 -11.34 -4.41 -6.66
C ALA A 79 -9.92 -3.82 -6.57
N PHE A 80 -9.19 -4.12 -5.49
CA PHE A 80 -7.76 -3.86 -5.46
C PHE A 80 -7.07 -4.62 -6.59
N THR A 81 -6.20 -3.93 -7.32
CA THR A 81 -5.39 -4.55 -8.38
C THR A 81 -4.56 -5.68 -7.75
N PRO A 82 -4.72 -6.95 -8.17
CA PRO A 82 -4.07 -8.10 -7.53
C PRO A 82 -2.55 -7.98 -7.48
N GLN A 83 -1.94 -7.36 -8.50
CA GLN A 83 -0.51 -7.12 -8.58
C GLN A 83 -0.03 -6.17 -7.47
N LYS A 84 -0.68 -5.01 -7.29
CA LYS A 84 -0.36 -4.05 -6.20
C LYS A 84 -0.50 -4.71 -4.82
N LEU A 85 -1.53 -5.55 -4.64
CA LEU A 85 -1.72 -6.29 -3.39
C LEU A 85 -0.62 -7.34 -3.17
N SER A 86 -0.16 -8.00 -4.23
CA SER A 86 0.97 -8.92 -4.19
C SER A 86 2.26 -8.21 -3.78
N SER A 87 2.54 -7.06 -4.38
CA SER A 87 3.68 -6.19 -3.99
C SER A 87 3.62 -5.80 -2.52
N LEU A 88 2.46 -5.32 -2.04
CA LEU A 88 2.27 -4.95 -0.64
C LEU A 88 2.52 -6.13 0.31
N LYS A 89 2.01 -7.33 -0.02
CA LYS A 89 2.27 -8.54 0.76
C LYS A 89 3.74 -8.93 0.76
N GLY A 90 4.43 -8.78 -0.37
CA GLY A 90 5.87 -8.97 -0.46
C GLY A 90 6.63 -8.02 0.46
N LEU A 91 6.31 -6.72 0.42
CA LEU A 91 6.90 -5.73 1.33
C LEU A 91 6.59 -6.03 2.80
N PHE A 92 5.38 -6.49 3.10
CA PHE A 92 4.98 -6.82 4.47
C PHE A 92 5.80 -8.01 5.02
N ARG A 93 6.12 -9.00 4.18
CA ARG A 93 7.06 -10.09 4.56
C ARG A 93 8.44 -9.55 4.90
N VAL A 94 8.97 -8.65 4.09
CA VAL A 94 10.28 -8.02 4.37
C VAL A 94 10.22 -7.21 5.67
N TYR A 95 9.11 -6.52 5.93
CA TYR A 95 8.88 -5.77 7.18
C TYR A 95 8.77 -6.66 8.42
N MET A 96 8.16 -7.85 8.31
CA MET A 96 8.11 -8.81 9.41
C MET A 96 9.51 -9.32 9.80
N GLY A 97 10.45 -9.34 8.85
CA GLY A 97 11.80 -9.84 9.06
C GLY A 97 11.87 -11.38 9.03
N SER A 98 13.10 -11.91 8.98
CA SER A 98 13.36 -13.36 8.85
C SER A 98 13.25 -14.15 10.16
N GLY A 99 13.02 -13.49 11.30
CA GLY A 99 12.94 -14.12 12.62
C GLY A 99 11.52 -14.55 13.05
N VAL A 100 10.52 -14.31 12.20
CA VAL A 100 9.10 -14.61 12.51
C VAL A 100 8.80 -16.06 12.13
N THR A 101 8.10 -16.77 13.01
CA THR A 101 7.68 -18.15 12.74
C THR A 101 6.64 -18.21 11.62
N GLU A 102 6.53 -19.35 10.93
CA GLU A 102 5.53 -19.49 9.86
C GLU A 102 4.09 -19.25 10.34
N ASP A 103 3.77 -19.67 11.57
CA ASP A 103 2.43 -19.51 12.14
C ASP A 103 2.10 -18.04 12.43
N GLU A 104 3.08 -17.30 12.94
CA GLU A 104 2.96 -15.85 13.14
C GLU A 104 2.87 -15.11 11.80
N GLU A 105 3.65 -15.51 10.79
CA GLU A 105 3.56 -14.95 9.45
C GLU A 105 2.15 -15.18 8.88
N LYS A 106 1.63 -16.41 8.94
CA LYS A 106 0.28 -16.76 8.48
C LYS A 106 -0.79 -15.96 9.23
N LYS A 107 -0.65 -15.78 10.54
CA LYS A 107 -1.58 -15.00 11.36
C LYS A 107 -1.58 -13.52 10.97
N ARG A 108 -0.41 -12.89 10.90
CA ARG A 108 -0.27 -11.47 10.53
C ARG A 108 -0.70 -11.22 9.08
N MET A 109 -0.42 -12.16 8.17
CA MET A 109 -0.84 -12.08 6.77
C MET A 109 -2.36 -12.16 6.58
N LYS A 110 -3.08 -12.91 7.43
CA LYS A 110 -4.55 -12.90 7.43
C LYS A 110 -5.10 -11.51 7.77
N ASP A 111 -4.42 -10.80 8.66
CA ASP A 111 -4.81 -9.48 9.13
C ASP A 111 -4.52 -8.33 8.14
N VAL A 112 -3.63 -8.53 7.15
CA VAL A 112 -3.35 -7.52 6.11
C VAL A 112 -4.64 -7.09 5.40
N ARG A 113 -5.48 -8.05 4.99
CA ARG A 113 -6.76 -7.75 4.33
C ARG A 113 -7.69 -6.96 5.25
N ARG A 114 -7.71 -7.29 6.55
CA ARG A 114 -8.50 -6.59 7.56
C ARG A 114 -8.06 -5.14 7.71
N HIS A 115 -6.76 -4.88 7.86
CA HIS A 115 -6.22 -3.53 7.99
C HIS A 115 -6.48 -2.66 6.75
N LEU A 116 -6.30 -3.23 5.55
CA LEU A 116 -6.63 -2.55 4.31
C LEU A 116 -8.12 -2.22 4.20
N SER A 117 -9.00 -3.15 4.62
CA SER A 117 -10.45 -2.94 4.61
C SER A 117 -10.86 -1.81 5.57
N GLN A 118 -10.26 -1.74 6.76
CA GLN A 118 -10.48 -0.66 7.72
C GLN A 118 -10.04 0.70 7.15
N LYS A 119 -8.87 0.76 6.50
CA LYS A 119 -8.39 1.99 5.87
C LYS A 119 -9.30 2.45 4.72
N LEU A 120 -9.78 1.54 3.88
CA LEU A 120 -10.76 1.88 2.85
C LEU A 120 -12.05 2.45 3.46
N ALA A 121 -12.56 1.83 4.52
CA ALA A 121 -13.74 2.32 5.22
C ALA A 121 -13.52 3.73 5.80
N ASP A 122 -12.35 4.02 6.36
CA ASP A 122 -11.98 5.36 6.83
C ASP A 122 -11.94 6.38 5.70
N CYS A 123 -11.35 6.04 4.55
CA CYS A 123 -11.28 6.93 3.39
C CYS A 123 -12.66 7.23 2.80
N GLN A 124 -13.61 6.30 2.91
CA GLN A 124 -14.98 6.46 2.39
C GLN A 124 -15.92 7.21 3.34
N ARG A 125 -15.54 7.36 4.61
CA ARG A 125 -16.29 8.17 5.59
C ARG A 125 -15.94 9.66 5.51
N LYS A 126 -14.85 10.02 4.84
CA LYS A 126 -14.33 11.39 4.68
C LYS A 126 -14.54 11.92 3.26
#